data_AF-J5GCA4-F1
#
_entry.id   AF-J5GCA4-F1
#
_cell.length_a   1.000
_cell.length_b   1.000
_cell.length_c   1.000
_cell.angle_alpha   90.00
_cell.angle_beta   90.00
_cell.angle_gamma   90.00
#
_symmetry.space_group_name_H-M   'P 1'
#
loop_
_entity.id
_entity.type
_entity.pdbx_description
1 polymer ?
#
loop_
_entity_poly.entity_id
_entity_poly.type
_entity_poly.pdbx_seq_one_letter_code
_entity_poly.pdbx_strand_id
1 'polypeptide(L)' 'FTTQEEAFESFLKDEVKRGRKEGEEKGKMDTLINFFKNGVGLDVISKGLGMSIEEVKSILIGRGFEV' A
#
# COMPACT_ATOMS: atom_id res chain seq x y z
N PHE A 1 -29.10 20.56 -7.29
CA PHE A 1 -29.75 19.26 -7.47
C PHE A 1 -28.87 18.47 -8.42
N THR A 2 -28.09 17.51 -7.92
CA THR A 2 -27.40 16.53 -8.76
C THR A 2 -28.40 15.49 -9.21
N THR A 3 -28.32 15.05 -10.47
CA THR A 3 -29.22 14.01 -10.97
C THR A 3 -28.85 12.65 -10.38
N GLN A 4 -29.78 11.70 -10.39
CA GLN A 4 -29.56 10.35 -9.87
C GLN A 4 -28.43 9.63 -10.64
N GLU A 5 -28.27 9.96 -11.92
CA GLU A 5 -27.20 9.46 -12.79
C GLU A 5 -25.82 10.04 -12.41
N GLU A 6 -25.73 11.36 -12.14
CA GLU A 6 -24.48 11.99 -11.68
C GLU A 6 -24.00 11.44 -10.33
N ALA A 7 -24.93 11.13 -9.42
CA ALA A 7 -24.61 10.53 -8.12
C ALA A 7 -24.08 9.09 -8.26
N PHE A 8 -24.61 8.32 -9.22
CA PHE A 8 -24.17 6.96 -9.49
C PHE A 8 -22.77 6.92 -10.13
N GLU A 9 -22.52 7.77 -11.12
CA GLU A 9 -21.20 7.91 -11.77
C GLU A 9 -20.12 8.36 -10.78
N SER A 10 -20.46 9.31 -9.88
CA SER A 10 -19.58 9.73 -8.78
C SER A 10 -19.21 8.56 -7.88
N PHE A 11 -20.19 7.75 -7.48
CA PHE A 11 -19.97 6.60 -6.60
C PHE A 11 -19.04 5.57 -7.23
N LEU A 12 -19.27 5.21 -8.51
CA LEU A 12 -18.41 4.26 -9.23
C LEU A 12 -16.98 4.77 -9.35
N LYS A 13 -16.81 6.06 -9.68
CA LYS A 13 -15.48 6.67 -9.80
C LYS A 13 -14.70 6.64 -8.49
N ASP A 14 -15.39 6.85 -7.37
CA ASP A 14 -14.78 6.80 -6.03
C ASP A 14 -14.52 5.37 -5.56
N GLU A 15 -15.37 4.40 -5.92
CA GLU A 15 -15.14 2.98 -5.65
C GLU A 15 -13.92 2.45 -6.43
N VAL A 16 -13.78 2.81 -7.71
CA VAL A 16 -12.64 2.42 -8.55
C VAL A 16 -11.33 3.02 -8.03
N LYS A 17 -11.34 4.30 -7.61
CA LYS A 17 -10.17 4.93 -6.99
C LYS A 17 -9.77 4.24 -5.69
N ARG A 18 -10.75 3.89 -4.84
CA ARG A 18 -10.50 3.15 -3.60
C ARG A 18 -9.91 1.78 -3.88
N GLY A 19 -10.51 1.00 -4.78
CA GLY A 19 -10.01 -0.32 -5.17
C GLY A 19 -8.59 -0.28 -5.74
N ARG A 20 -8.26 0.72 -6.57
CA ARG A 20 -6.89 0.91 -7.07
C ARG A 20 -5.91 1.23 -5.95
N LYS A 21 -6.26 2.15 -5.04
CA LYS A 21 -5.40 2.55 -3.92
C LYS A 21 -5.16 1.37 -2.96
N GLU A 22 -6.21 0.63 -2.61
CA GLU A 22 -6.09 -0.56 -1.77
C GLU A 22 -5.27 -1.67 -2.44
N GLY A 23 -5.41 -1.85 -3.77
CA GLY A 23 -4.61 -2.80 -4.54
C GLY A 23 -3.12 -2.43 -4.59
N GLU A 24 -2.81 -1.15 -4.80
CA GLU A 24 -1.43 -0.64 -4.78
C GLU A 24 -0.81 -0.77 -3.38
N GLU A 25 -1.54 -0.43 -2.32
CA GLU A 25 -1.07 -0.58 -0.94
C GLU A 25 -0.86 -2.05 -0.57
N LYS A 26 -1.79 -2.95 -0.86
CA LYS A 26 -1.63 -4.40 -0.62
C LYS A 26 -0.44 -4.98 -1.39
N GLY A 27 -0.29 -4.65 -2.68
CA GLY A 27 0.81 -5.14 -3.49
C GLY A 27 2.18 -4.66 -3.02
N LYS A 28 2.29 -3.41 -2.57
CA LYS A 28 3.52 -2.89 -1.95
C LYS A 28 3.84 -3.59 -0.65
N MET A 29 2.84 -3.87 0.18
CA MET A 29 3.02 -4.58 1.46
C MET A 29 3.49 -6.02 1.25
N ASP A 30 2.89 -6.76 0.33
CA ASP A 30 3.31 -8.14 0.03
C ASP A 30 4.73 -8.18 -0.53
N THR A 31 5.07 -7.23 -1.40
CA THR A 31 6.43 -7.07 -1.95
C THR A 31 7.45 -6.77 -0.86
N LEU A 32 7.13 -5.84 0.06
CA LEU A 32 7.95 -5.49 1.22
C LEU A 32 8.26 -6.74 2.07
N ILE A 33 7.22 -7.50 2.44
CA ILE A 33 7.38 -8.68 3.28
C ILE A 33 8.19 -9.77 2.57
N ASN A 34 7.99 -9.96 1.27
CA ASN A 34 8.77 -10.92 0.49
C ASN A 34 10.25 -10.52 0.42
N PHE A 35 10.57 -9.26 0.18
CA PHE A 35 11.96 -8.80 0.18
C PHE A 35 12.62 -8.97 1.55
N PHE A 36 11.92 -8.60 2.62
CA PHE A 36 12.43 -8.77 3.98
C PHE A 36 12.71 -10.24 4.31
N LYS A 37 11.76 -11.15 4.01
CA LYS A 37 11.93 -12.60 4.23
C LYS A 37 13.08 -13.21 3.42
N ASN A 38 13.43 -12.62 2.29
CA ASN A 38 14.57 -13.01 1.48
C ASN A 38 15.90 -12.35 1.92
N GLY A 39 15.92 -11.63 3.05
CA GLY A 39 17.13 -11.02 3.60
C GLY A 39 17.56 -9.72 2.90
N VAL A 40 16.68 -9.10 2.12
CA VAL A 40 16.97 -7.80 1.50
C VAL A 40 17.03 -6.73 2.59
N GLY A 41 18.10 -5.92 2.58
CA GLY A 41 18.30 -4.83 3.53
C GLY A 41 17.19 -3.77 3.48
N LEU A 42 16.86 -3.20 4.64
CA LEU A 42 15.78 -2.22 4.79
C LEU A 42 16.00 -0.96 3.92
N ASP A 43 17.25 -0.56 3.70
CA ASP A 43 17.62 0.58 2.86
C ASP A 43 17.31 0.35 1.38
N VAL A 44 17.50 -0.88 0.88
CA VAL A 44 17.17 -1.27 -0.49
C VAL A 44 15.65 -1.33 -0.67
N ILE A 45 14.94 -1.90 0.31
CA ILE A 45 13.47 -1.97 0.31
C ILE A 45 12.86 -0.56 0.31
N SER A 46 13.36 0.32 1.19
CA SER A 46 12.94 1.72 1.30
C SER A 46 13.06 2.45 -0.05
N LYS A 47 14.22 2.36 -0.70
CA LYS A 47 14.44 2.95 -2.03
C LYS A 47 13.56 2.34 -3.11
N GLY A 48 13.41 1.01 -3.11
CA GLY A 48 12.64 0.28 -4.13
C GLY A 48 11.14 0.52 -4.08
N LEU A 49 10.59 0.76 -2.89
CA LEU A 49 9.16 1.03 -2.69
C LEU A 49 8.82 2.51 -2.53
N GLY A 50 9.83 3.39 -2.47
CA GLY A 50 9.67 4.83 -2.28
C GLY A 50 9.11 5.19 -0.90
N MET A 51 9.47 4.42 0.13
CA MET A 51 8.99 4.58 1.50
C MET A 51 10.16 4.96 2.41
N SER A 52 9.89 5.63 3.53
CA SER A 52 10.93 5.86 4.55
C SER A 52 11.34 4.56 5.23
N ILE A 53 12.57 4.51 5.77
CA ILE A 53 13.04 3.34 6.53
C ILE A 53 12.16 3.15 7.78
N GLU A 54 11.72 4.25 8.39
CA GLU A 54 10.83 4.27 9.55
C GLU A 54 9.47 3.65 9.24
N GLU A 55 8.88 3.98 8.08
CA GLU A 55 7.64 3.32 7.61
C GLU A 55 7.85 1.83 7.39
N VAL A 56 8.94 1.43 6.72
CA VAL A 56 9.26 0.01 6.51
C VAL A 56 9.37 -0.73 7.84
N LYS A 57 10.08 -0.18 8.82
CA LYS A 57 10.20 -0.75 10.17
C LYS A 57 8.86 -0.85 10.87
N SER A 58 8.06 0.22 10.87
CA SER A 58 6.73 0.24 11.49
C SER A 58 5.81 -0.84 10.93
N ILE A 59 5.85 -1.05 9.60
CA ILE A 59 5.10 -2.11 8.92
C ILE A 59 5.56 -3.50 9.34
N LEU A 60 6.87 -3.73 9.43
CA LEU A 60 7.44 -5.03 9.82
C LEU A 60 7.13 -5.36 11.28
N ILE A 61 7.30 -4.40 12.19
CA ILE A 61 6.94 -4.53 13.61
C ILE A 61 5.44 -4.79 13.76
N GLY A 62 4.60 -4.03 13.04
CA GLY A 62 3.15 -4.24 13.02
C GLY A 62 2.71 -5.62 12.52
N ARG A 63 3.60 -6.35 11.82
CA ARG A 63 3.40 -7.74 11.39
C ARG A 63 4.12 -8.78 12.26
N GLY A 64 4.78 -8.37 13.34
CA GLY A 64 5.42 -9.26 14.31
C GLY A 64 6.86 -9.66 13.98
N PHE A 65 7.54 -8.94 13.08
CA PHE A 65 8.97 -9.14 12.83
C PHE A 65 9.81 -8.30 13.80
N GLU A 66 10.91 -8.87 14.30
CA GLU A 66 11.97 -8.13 15.02
C GLU A 66 12.99 -7.61 14.01
N VAL A 67 13.22 -6.29 13.97
CA VAL A 67 13.99 -5.59 12.91
C VAL A 67 14.89 -4.48 13.44
#